data_AF-A0A8H5WHL7-F1
#
_entry.id   AF-A0A8H5WHL7-F1
#
_cell.length_a   1.000
_cell.length_b   1.000
_cell.length_c   1.000
_cell.angle_alpha   90.00
_cell.angle_beta   90.00
_cell.angle_gamma   90.00
#
_symmetry.space_group_name_H-M   'P 1'
#
loop_
_entity.id
_entity.type
_entity.pdbx_description
1 polymer ?
#
loop_
_entity_poly.entity_id
_entity_poly.type
_entity_poly.pdbx_seq_one_letter_code
_entity_poly.pdbx_strand_id
1 'polypeptide(L)'
;MSPLISKVLQDDGQLHGIDADQSKARGSFISWLLRHLPEELRTPEQVGLDQMLVSFAAIHTTTMALIKVVWELAKRPEYIEPFKDEIHSVFGHEIGTRAICINKDALSRLQKLDSFIREVQRWCPSSFGKSKTHLEVNA
;
A
#
# COMPACT_ATOMS: atom_id res chain seq x y z
N MET A 1 6.29 -17.40 13.44
CA MET A 1 6.06 -17.56 11.99
C MET A 1 6.85 -18.73 11.37
N SER A 2 7.84 -19.29 12.08
CA SER A 2 8.67 -20.41 11.59
C SER A 2 7.91 -21.60 10.98
N PRO A 3 6.83 -22.15 11.58
CA PRO A 3 6.17 -23.33 11.01
C PRO A 3 5.40 -23.06 9.71
N LEU A 4 5.05 -21.80 9.41
CA LEU A 4 4.37 -21.44 8.16
C LEU A 4 5.38 -21.23 7.03
N ILE A 5 6.52 -20.60 7.34
CA ILE A 5 7.56 -20.36 6.33
C ILE A 5 8.24 -21.69 5.94
N SER A 6 8.47 -22.59 6.90
CA SER A 6 8.98 -23.94 6.60
C SER A 6 8.04 -24.73 5.69
N LYS A 7 6.71 -24.57 5.82
CA LYS A 7 5.73 -25.21 4.93
C LYS A 7 5.78 -24.63 3.51
N VAL A 8 5.89 -23.31 3.38
CA VAL A 8 6.02 -22.65 2.06
C VAL A 8 7.33 -23.05 1.38
N LEU A 9 8.44 -23.14 2.12
CA LEU A 9 9.72 -23.60 1.60
C LEU A 9 9.68 -25.06 1.13
N GLN A 10 8.93 -25.93 1.83
CA GLN A 10 8.75 -27.34 1.42
C GLN A 10 7.86 -27.49 0.17
N ASP A 11 6.80 -26.68 0.04
CA ASP A 11 5.93 -26.66 -1.14
C ASP A 11 6.64 -26.10 -2.39
N ASP A 12 7.48 -25.05 -2.23
CA ASP A 12 8.28 -24.48 -3.33
C ASP A 12 9.30 -25.49 -3.90
N GLY A 13 9.82 -26.40 -3.07
CA GLY A 13 10.73 -27.47 -3.50
C GLY A 13 10.07 -28.53 -4.41
N GLN A 14 8.74 -28.66 -4.40
CA GLN A 14 8.00 -29.58 -5.29
C GLN A 14 7.56 -28.93 -6.62
N LEU A 15 7.68 -27.62 -6.77
CA LEU A 15 7.19 -26.87 -7.95
C LEU A 15 8.15 -26.87 -9.15
N HIS A 16 9.23 -27.65 -9.12
CA HIS A 16 10.21 -27.70 -10.22
C HIS A 16 9.80 -28.60 -11.40
N GLY A 17 8.52 -28.97 -11.51
CA GLY A 17 7.96 -29.62 -12.67
C GLY A 17 6.45 -29.45 -12.71
N ILE A 18 5.94 -29.03 -13.88
CA ILE A 18 4.53 -28.84 -14.28
C ILE A 18 4.11 -27.36 -14.33
N ASP A 19 4.17 -26.82 -15.55
CA ASP A 19 3.47 -25.62 -15.95
C ASP A 19 1.95 -25.71 -15.69
N ALA A 20 1.35 -24.55 -15.35
CA ALA A 20 -0.08 -24.24 -15.32
C ALA A 20 -0.90 -24.59 -14.05
N ASP A 21 -0.73 -23.81 -12.99
CA ASP A 21 -1.87 -23.17 -12.30
C ASP A 21 -1.41 -21.86 -11.62
N GLN A 22 -1.51 -20.75 -12.36
CA GLN A 22 -1.22 -19.41 -11.84
C GLN A 22 -2.20 -18.96 -10.76
N SER A 23 -3.22 -19.74 -10.36
CA SER A 23 -4.19 -19.35 -9.34
C SER A 23 -3.86 -19.81 -7.92
N LYS A 24 -3.12 -20.91 -7.76
CA LYS A 24 -2.87 -21.51 -6.42
C LYS A 24 -1.62 -20.94 -5.71
N ALA A 25 -0.67 -20.40 -6.47
CA ALA A 25 0.55 -19.74 -5.98
C ALA A 25 0.48 -18.19 -6.06
N ARG A 26 -0.73 -17.62 -6.03
CA ARG A 26 -0.96 -16.17 -6.15
C ARG A 26 -0.88 -15.46 -4.79
N GLY A 27 0.14 -14.62 -4.61
CA GLY A 27 -0.07 -13.28 -4.06
C GLY A 27 0.39 -12.96 -2.64
N SER A 28 1.02 -13.88 -1.91
CA SER A 28 1.60 -13.51 -0.61
C SER A 28 2.96 -12.80 -0.78
N PHE A 29 3.21 -11.76 0.02
CA PHE A 29 4.51 -11.07 0.06
C PHE A 29 5.67 -12.04 0.36
N ILE A 30 5.40 -13.09 1.15
CA ILE A 30 6.39 -14.13 1.49
C ILE A 30 6.83 -14.91 0.24
N SER A 31 5.89 -15.34 -0.60
CA SER A 31 6.21 -16.03 -1.86
C SER A 31 6.94 -15.10 -2.84
N TRP A 32 6.64 -13.79 -2.81
CA TRP A 32 7.40 -12.81 -3.57
C TRP A 32 8.82 -12.64 -3.02
N LEU A 33 9.01 -12.53 -1.70
CA LEU A 33 10.31 -12.44 -1.05
C LEU A 33 11.19 -13.64 -1.38
N LEU A 34 10.68 -14.87 -1.21
CA LEU A 34 11.44 -16.09 -1.47
C LEU A 34 11.95 -16.18 -2.91
N ARG A 35 11.19 -15.68 -3.89
CA ARG A 35 11.62 -15.64 -5.31
C ARG A 35 12.77 -14.65 -5.55
N HIS A 36 12.81 -13.54 -4.81
CA HIS A 36 13.75 -12.45 -5.07
C HIS A 36 14.92 -12.39 -4.06
N LEU A 37 14.83 -13.13 -2.95
CA LEU A 37 15.92 -13.23 -1.98
C LEU A 37 17.01 -14.21 -2.49
N PRO A 38 18.29 -13.85 -2.30
CA PRO A 38 19.41 -14.79 -2.41
C PRO A 38 19.18 -16.01 -1.52
N GLU A 39 19.68 -17.17 -1.95
CA GLU A 39 19.43 -18.45 -1.28
C GLU A 39 19.94 -18.44 0.18
N GLU A 40 21.02 -17.71 0.45
CA GLU A 40 21.63 -17.55 1.77
C GLU A 40 20.70 -16.82 2.77
N LEU A 41 19.76 -16.03 2.27
CA LEU A 41 18.84 -15.21 3.08
C LEU A 41 17.45 -15.84 3.21
N ARG A 42 17.17 -16.98 2.57
CA ARG A 42 15.86 -17.67 2.61
C ARG A 42 15.62 -18.43 3.91
N THR A 43 16.09 -17.89 5.03
CA THR A 43 15.82 -18.45 6.35
C THR A 43 14.45 -17.98 6.86
N PRO A 44 13.70 -18.83 7.59
CA PRO A 44 12.43 -18.44 8.19
C PRO A 44 12.52 -17.20 9.07
N GLU A 45 13.64 -17.02 9.76
CA GLU A 45 13.91 -15.88 10.63
C GLU A 45 14.06 -14.59 9.83
N GLN A 46 14.88 -14.59 8.79
CA GLN A 46 15.12 -13.41 7.96
C GLN A 46 13.86 -12.97 7.22
N VAL A 47 13.18 -13.92 6.57
CA VAL A 47 11.92 -13.66 5.85
C VAL A 47 10.84 -13.12 6.80
N GLY A 48 10.77 -13.65 8.03
CA GLY A 48 9.87 -13.16 9.06
C GLY A 48 10.18 -11.73 9.51
N LEU A 49 11.46 -11.39 9.68
CA LEU A 49 11.90 -10.04 10.01
C LEU A 49 11.58 -9.05 8.88
N ASP A 50 11.85 -9.41 7.62
CA ASP A 50 11.59 -8.56 6.46
C ASP A 50 10.09 -8.30 6.28
N GLN A 51 9.24 -9.33 6.43
CA GLN A 51 7.78 -9.18 6.45
C GLN A 51 7.33 -8.19 7.54
N MET A 52 7.88 -8.29 8.76
CA MET A 52 7.51 -7.43 9.88
C MET A 52 7.96 -5.98 9.64
N LEU A 53 9.18 -5.78 9.13
CA LEU A 53 9.73 -4.47 8.81
C LEU A 53 8.89 -3.74 7.76
N VAL A 54 8.57 -4.43 6.66
CA VAL A 54 7.74 -3.86 5.58
C VAL A 54 6.34 -3.53 6.10
N SER A 55 5.75 -4.40 6.92
CA SER A 55 4.43 -4.15 7.52
C SER A 55 4.45 -2.90 8.40
N PHE A 56 5.47 -2.73 9.25
CA PHE A 56 5.61 -1.56 10.12
C PHE A 56 5.76 -0.27 9.31
N ALA A 57 6.67 -0.26 8.33
CA ALA A 57 6.88 0.90 7.46
C ALA A 57 5.61 1.27 6.67
N ALA A 58 4.90 0.27 6.12
CA ALA A 58 3.68 0.47 5.36
C ALA A 58 2.53 1.03 6.22
N ILE A 59 2.33 0.51 7.45
CA ILE A 59 1.27 0.97 8.35
C ILE A 59 1.46 2.45 8.71
N HIS A 60 2.67 2.86 9.11
CA HIS A 60 2.92 4.23 9.52
C HIS A 60 2.80 5.23 8.36
N THR A 61 3.38 4.91 7.21
CA THR A 61 3.35 5.80 6.04
C THR A 61 1.92 5.99 5.50
N THR A 62 1.14 4.91 5.39
CA THR A 62 -0.25 4.97 4.92
C THR A 62 -1.18 5.63 5.93
N THR A 63 -1.04 5.33 7.22
CA THR A 63 -1.86 5.93 8.29
C THR A 63 -1.62 7.44 8.38
N MET A 64 -0.37 7.88 8.33
CA MET A 64 -0.04 9.31 8.33
C MET A 64 -0.56 10.02 7.07
N ALA A 65 -0.45 9.40 5.89
CA ALA A 65 -1.01 9.95 4.66
C ALA A 65 -2.54 10.11 4.77
N LEU A 66 -3.24 9.08 5.25
CA LEU A 66 -4.69 9.11 5.41
C LEU A 66 -5.14 10.19 6.39
N ILE A 67 -4.51 10.30 7.55
CA ILE A 67 -4.83 11.33 8.55
C ILE A 67 -4.69 12.73 7.93
N LYS A 68 -3.62 12.98 7.19
CA LYS A 68 -3.40 14.27 6.51
C LYS A 68 -4.48 14.56 5.47
N VAL A 69 -4.86 13.57 4.67
CA VAL A 69 -5.91 13.69 3.65
C VAL A 69 -7.25 14.04 4.31
N VAL A 70 -7.64 13.32 5.36
CA VAL A 70 -8.90 13.58 6.10
C VAL A 70 -8.87 14.96 6.76
N TRP A 71 -7.74 15.35 7.35
CA TRP A 71 -7.59 16.64 8.00
C TRP A 71 -7.69 17.81 7.01
N GLU A 72 -7.03 17.71 5.85
CA GLU A 72 -7.11 18.74 4.81
C GLU A 72 -8.50 18.77 4.15
N LEU A 73 -9.18 17.62 4.03
CA LEU A 73 -10.57 17.56 3.56
C LEU A 73 -11.54 18.23 4.54
N ALA A 74 -11.33 18.06 5.85
CA ALA A 74 -12.14 18.71 6.88
C ALA A 74 -11.96 20.25 6.90
N LYS A 75 -10.75 20.73 6.58
CA LYS A 75 -10.47 22.17 6.45
C LYS A 75 -11.02 22.78 5.16
N ARG A 76 -11.09 21.99 4.09
CA ARG A 76 -11.44 22.42 2.74
C ARG A 76 -12.63 21.62 2.20
N PRO A 77 -13.83 21.82 2.76
CA PRO A 77 -15.02 21.07 2.38
C PRO A 77 -15.45 21.32 0.92
N GLU A 78 -14.95 22.37 0.26
CA GLU A 78 -15.20 22.67 -1.16
C GLU A 78 -14.81 21.54 -2.11
N TYR A 79 -13.88 20.66 -1.71
CA TYR A 79 -13.47 19.50 -2.52
C TYR A 79 -14.40 18.28 -2.38
N ILE A 80 -15.28 18.26 -1.37
CA ILE A 80 -16.15 17.09 -1.10
C ILE A 80 -17.13 16.86 -2.26
N GLU A 81 -17.78 17.92 -2.74
CA GLU A 81 -18.79 17.79 -3.80
C GLU A 81 -18.19 17.30 -5.13
N PRO A 82 -17.06 17.87 -5.61
CA PRO A 82 -16.36 17.35 -6.79
C PRO A 82 -15.94 15.87 -6.69
N PHE A 83 -15.62 15.39 -5.48
CA PHE A 83 -15.27 13.98 -5.25
C PHE A 83 -16.49 13.09 -5.28
N LYS A 84 -17.61 13.51 -4.69
CA LYS A 84 -18.86 12.76 -4.79
C LYS A 84 -19.28 12.62 -6.25
N ASP A 85 -19.28 13.70 -7.02
CA ASP A 85 -19.61 13.67 -8.45
C ASP A 85 -18.72 12.70 -9.23
N GLU A 86 -17.40 12.71 -8.93
CA GLU A 86 -16.45 11.79 -9.55
C GLU A 86 -16.74 10.33 -9.17
N ILE A 87 -16.96 10.05 -7.89
CA ILE A 87 -17.32 8.71 -7.40
C ILE A 87 -18.62 8.24 -8.06
N HIS A 88 -19.65 9.11 -8.10
CA HIS A 88 -20.93 8.86 -8.80
C HIS A 88 -20.76 8.60 -10.28
N SER A 89 -19.84 9.30 -10.96
CA SER A 89 -19.53 9.02 -12.35
C SER A 89 -18.83 7.67 -12.56
N VAL A 90 -17.95 7.26 -11.63
CA VAL A 90 -17.13 6.05 -11.76
C VAL A 90 -17.87 4.78 -11.38
N PHE A 91 -18.67 4.83 -10.32
CA PHE A 91 -19.37 3.67 -9.73
C PHE A 91 -20.89 3.70 -9.96
N GLY A 92 -21.45 4.82 -10.42
CA GLY A 92 -22.84 4.92 -10.86
C GLY A 92 -23.85 4.48 -9.80
N HIS A 93 -24.73 3.56 -10.19
CA HIS A 93 -25.81 3.05 -9.35
C HIS A 93 -25.33 2.01 -8.32
N GLU A 94 -24.08 1.55 -8.40
CA GLU A 94 -23.54 0.58 -7.45
C GLU A 94 -23.12 1.22 -6.12
N ILE A 95 -23.06 2.54 -6.05
CA ILE A 95 -22.66 3.28 -4.85
C ILE A 95 -23.60 2.99 -3.69
N GLY A 96 -23.02 2.60 -2.55
CA GLY A 96 -23.77 2.23 -1.35
C GLY A 96 -24.39 0.84 -1.38
N THR A 97 -24.22 0.09 -2.49
CA THR A 97 -24.65 -1.31 -2.59
C THR A 97 -23.51 -2.27 -2.23
N ARG A 98 -23.85 -3.49 -1.83
CA ARG A 98 -22.85 -4.57 -1.65
C ARG A 98 -22.20 -5.02 -2.96
N ALA A 99 -22.72 -4.56 -4.10
CA ALA A 99 -22.22 -4.88 -5.44
C ALA A 99 -21.15 -3.91 -5.93
N ILE A 100 -20.82 -2.86 -5.17
CA ILE A 100 -19.76 -1.90 -5.57
C ILE A 100 -18.45 -2.64 -5.85
N CYS A 101 -18.05 -2.64 -7.12
CA CYS A 101 -16.83 -3.30 -7.56
C CYS A 101 -15.65 -2.33 -7.52
N ILE A 102 -14.94 -2.31 -6.38
CA ILE A 102 -13.66 -1.59 -6.27
C ILE A 102 -12.56 -2.44 -6.92
N ASN A 103 -12.27 -2.16 -8.19
CA ASN A 103 -11.17 -2.78 -8.92
C ASN A 103 -10.12 -1.73 -9.34
N LYS A 104 -8.97 -2.20 -9.82
CA LYS A 104 -7.85 -1.33 -10.24
C LYS A 104 -8.27 -0.32 -11.32
N ASP A 105 -9.14 -0.75 -12.25
CA ASP A 105 -9.61 0.08 -13.36
C ASP A 105 -10.63 1.14 -12.91
N ALA A 106 -11.37 0.91 -11.83
CA ALA A 106 -12.26 1.90 -11.23
C ALA A 106 -11.45 2.94 -10.45
N LEU A 107 -10.44 2.50 -9.69
CA LEU A 107 -9.57 3.40 -8.93
C LEU A 107 -8.76 4.33 -9.85
N SER A 108 -8.32 3.87 -11.02
CA SER A 108 -7.59 4.71 -11.98
C SER A 108 -8.43 5.83 -12.60
N ARG A 109 -9.76 5.75 -12.52
CA ARG A 109 -10.68 6.79 -13.01
C ARG A 109 -10.96 7.89 -11.98
N LEU A 110 -10.56 7.71 -10.71
CA LEU A 110 -10.73 8.70 -9.64
C LEU A 110 -9.61 9.75 -9.66
N GLN A 111 -9.52 10.52 -10.74
CA GLN A 111 -8.39 11.42 -11.01
C GLN A 111 -8.32 12.61 -10.05
N LYS A 112 -9.46 13.20 -9.67
CA LYS A 112 -9.51 14.33 -8.73
C LYS A 112 -9.12 13.87 -7.33
N LEU A 113 -9.62 12.71 -6.89
CA LEU A 113 -9.23 12.14 -5.61
C LEU A 113 -7.73 11.81 -5.56
N ASP A 114 -7.18 11.16 -6.61
CA ASP A 114 -5.74 10.87 -6.68
C ASP A 114 -4.90 12.15 -6.68
N SER A 115 -5.32 13.16 -7.45
CA SER A 115 -4.64 14.47 -7.50
C SER A 115 -4.65 15.17 -6.14
N PHE A 116 -5.77 15.12 -5.41
CA PHE A 116 -5.86 15.69 -4.07
C PHE A 116 -4.93 14.99 -3.08
N ILE A 117 -4.89 13.66 -3.08
CA ILE A 117 -4.00 12.88 -2.20
C ILE A 117 -2.54 13.25 -2.48
N ARG A 118 -2.14 13.34 -3.76
CA ARG A 118 -0.78 13.77 -4.15
C ARG A 118 -0.46 15.18 -3.66
N GLU A 119 -1.41 16.10 -3.81
CA GLU A 119 -1.22 17.48 -3.39
C GLU A 119 -1.09 17.59 -1.86
N VAL A 120 -1.91 16.85 -1.11
CA VAL A 120 -1.77 16.75 0.35
C VAL A 120 -0.39 16.21 0.74
N GLN A 121 0.11 15.18 0.05
CA GLN A 121 1.44 14.63 0.32
C GLN A 121 2.56 15.61 -0.04
N ARG A 122 2.39 16.44 -1.09
CA ARG A 122 3.33 17.49 -1.48
C ARG A 122 3.43 18.58 -0.41
N TRP A 123 2.31 19.04 0.12
CA TRP A 123 2.26 20.09 1.15
C TRP A 123 2.65 19.58 2.54
N CYS A 124 2.30 18.33 2.85
CA CYS A 124 2.52 17.72 4.14
C CYS A 124 3.44 16.49 3.97
N PRO A 125 4.73 16.66 3.65
CA PRO A 125 5.64 15.53 3.53
C PRO A 125 5.70 14.77 4.86
N SER A 126 5.60 13.44 4.81
CA SER A 126 5.81 12.55 5.96
C SER A 126 7.30 12.25 6.22
N SER A 127 8.18 13.15 5.79
CA SER A 127 9.62 12.94 5.75
C SER A 127 10.19 12.59 7.13
N PHE A 128 10.75 11.40 7.25
CA PHE A 128 11.72 11.02 8.28
C PHE A 128 13.14 11.54 7.97
N GLY A 129 13.28 12.49 7.04
CA GLY A 129 14.54 13.14 6.69
C GLY A 129 14.74 14.41 7.52
N LYS A 130 15.90 14.51 8.18
CA LYS A 130 16.32 15.66 9.01
C LYS A 130 15.87 16.98 8.38
N SER A 131 14.90 17.63 9.01
CA SER A 131 14.63 19.03 8.73
C SER A 131 15.88 19.79 9.16
N LYS A 132 16.67 20.27 8.19
CA LYS A 132 17.67 21.29 8.47
C LYS A 132 16.89 22.54 8.82
N THR A 133 16.54 22.70 10.09
CA THR A 133 16.21 23.99 10.67
C THR A 133 17.47 24.85 10.57
N HIS A 134 17.60 25.58 9.46
CA HIS A 134 18.51 26.71 9.37
C HIS A 134 17.93 27.83 10.24
N LEU A 135 18.15 27.71 11.55
CA LEU A 135 17.94 28.81 12.47
C LEU A 135 19.12 29.77 12.24
N GLU A 136 18.87 30.83 11.48
CA GLU A 136 19.73 32.01 11.53
C GLU A 136 19.62 32.60 12.94
N VAL A 137 20.61 32.29 13.76
CA VAL A 137 20.89 33.02 14.99
C VAL A 137 21.63 34.28 14.56
N ASN A 138 20.90 35.39 14.48
CA ASN A 138 21.47 36.72 14.39
C ASN A 138 21.59 37.25 15.83
N ALA A 139 22.81 37.27 16.36
CA ALA A 139 23.23 37.99 17.57
C ALA A 139 24.70 38.36 17.45
#